data_AF-A0A6N8W7X8-F1
#
_entry.id   AF-A0A6N8W7X8-F1
#
_cell.length_a   1.000
_cell.length_b   1.000
_cell.length_c   1.000
_cell.angle_alpha   90.00
_cell.angle_beta   90.00
_cell.angle_gamma   90.00
#
_symmetry.space_group_name_H-M   'P 1'
#
loop_
_entity.id
_entity.type
_entity.pdbx_description
1 polymer ?
#
loop_
_entity_poly.entity_id
_entity_poly.type
_entity_poly.pdbx_seq_one_letter_code
_entity_poly.pdbx_strand_id
1 'polypeptide(L)'
;MLAAWQAAPASSRIAVTTVPLIYLKLGGSLITEKDNPETPRLDVLERLTREIARARKARPRRQLVLGHGSGSFGHVSAQRHGTRIGVNSKNDWYGFAVTADAAARLNRIVAAQLLQADLPAWTVQPSAALRCKDGRVVSGPAETVRLALERGLLPLIHGDVALDSVRGGTIASTEEIFEEMAAQLPPVRIVLAGEVEGVYTSDPRKDPTAALLREITPSSFSSLQAALGASHATDVTGGMAAKVEQSLRMVRALPGLEVIVCGGLLPGAVFSALTDLSDPPGTLIHAGAPRGLS
;
A
#
# COMPACT_ATOMS: atom_id res chain seq x y z
N MET A 1 25.53 36.96 -1.18
CA MET A 1 25.59 36.14 -2.41
C MET A 1 24.51 35.06 -2.31
N LEU A 2 23.36 35.31 -2.92
CA LEU A 2 22.25 34.35 -3.03
C LEU A 2 22.55 33.44 -4.23
N ALA A 3 22.88 32.18 -3.98
CA ALA A 3 22.99 31.18 -5.05
C ALA A 3 21.58 30.71 -5.43
N ALA A 4 21.24 30.91 -6.70
CA ALA A 4 19.98 30.48 -7.29
C ALA A 4 19.80 28.96 -7.16
N TRP A 5 18.66 28.55 -6.61
CA TRP A 5 18.18 27.19 -6.66
C TRP A 5 17.84 26.86 -8.12
N GLN A 6 18.74 26.17 -8.81
CA GLN A 6 18.44 25.59 -10.12
C GLN A 6 17.50 24.40 -9.90
N ALA A 7 16.30 24.47 -10.46
CA ALA A 7 15.38 23.36 -10.51
C ALA A 7 16.07 22.16 -11.20
N ALA A 8 16.03 21.00 -10.56
CA ALA A 8 16.49 19.75 -11.15
C ALA A 8 15.71 19.47 -12.45
N PRO A 9 16.37 18.98 -13.51
CA PRO A 9 15.71 18.73 -14.78
C PRO A 9 14.63 17.64 -14.62
N ALA A 10 13.47 17.89 -15.21
CA ALA A 10 12.41 16.91 -15.32
C ALA A 10 12.84 15.75 -16.22
N SER A 11 12.49 14.54 -15.77
CA SER A 11 12.30 13.30 -16.54
C SER A 11 13.46 12.78 -17.40
N SER A 12 14.55 12.34 -16.77
CA SER A 12 15.25 11.17 -17.30
C SER A 12 14.40 9.93 -17.03
N ARG A 13 13.88 9.26 -18.06
CA ARG A 13 13.30 7.91 -17.91
C ARG A 13 14.38 7.03 -17.28
N ILE A 14 14.20 6.71 -16.00
CA ILE A 14 15.06 5.82 -15.24
C ILE A 14 15.09 4.48 -15.98
N ALA A 15 16.29 3.92 -16.18
CA ALA A 15 16.45 2.64 -16.85
C ALA A 15 15.55 1.59 -16.19
N VAL A 16 14.65 1.00 -16.97
CA VAL A 16 13.74 -0.05 -16.50
C VAL A 16 14.62 -1.21 -16.02
N THR A 17 14.59 -1.48 -14.71
CA THR A 17 15.24 -2.66 -14.16
C THR A 17 14.55 -3.89 -14.73
N THR A 18 15.29 -4.78 -15.38
CA THR A 18 14.77 -6.08 -15.91
C THR A 18 14.37 -7.05 -14.79
N VAL A 19 14.51 -6.64 -13.54
CA VAL A 19 14.23 -7.38 -12.33
C VAL A 19 12.75 -7.21 -11.96
N PRO A 20 11.95 -8.28 -11.86
CA PRO A 20 10.56 -8.17 -11.47
C PRO A 20 10.43 -7.56 -10.07
N LEU A 21 9.72 -6.44 -9.98
CA LEU A 21 9.49 -5.68 -8.77
C LEU A 21 8.07 -5.93 -8.25
N ILE A 22 7.96 -6.25 -6.96
CA ILE A 22 6.68 -6.41 -6.27
C ILE A 22 6.56 -5.35 -5.18
N TYR A 23 5.38 -4.75 -5.03
CA TYR A 23 5.02 -3.98 -3.84
C TYR A 23 4.09 -4.82 -2.97
N LEU A 24 4.40 -4.92 -1.68
CA LEU A 24 3.54 -5.58 -0.70
C LEU A 24 3.09 -4.54 0.33
N LYS A 25 1.80 -4.42 0.54
CA LYS A 25 1.22 -3.69 1.67
C LYS A 25 0.70 -4.68 2.72
N LEU A 26 1.12 -4.50 3.97
CA LEU A 26 0.45 -5.05 5.14
C LEU A 26 -0.60 -4.05 5.64
N GLY A 27 -1.87 -4.43 5.59
CA GLY A 27 -2.98 -3.58 6.03
C GLY A 27 -2.83 -3.19 7.50
N GLY A 28 -3.16 -1.95 7.85
CA GLY A 28 -3.04 -1.49 9.24
C GLY A 28 -3.84 -2.36 10.22
N SER A 29 -5.06 -2.73 9.84
CA SER A 29 -5.93 -3.60 10.63
C SER A 29 -5.43 -5.07 10.68
N LEU A 30 -4.67 -5.50 9.66
CA LEU A 30 -4.02 -6.82 9.69
C LEU A 30 -2.94 -6.88 10.79
N ILE A 31 -2.20 -5.79 11.01
CA ILE A 31 -1.03 -5.77 11.90
C ILE A 31 -1.26 -5.05 13.24
N THR A 32 -2.49 -4.58 13.51
CA THR A 32 -2.86 -3.89 14.75
C THR A 32 -4.28 -4.26 15.18
N GLU A 33 -4.55 -4.16 16.48
CA GLU A 33 -5.91 -4.33 17.01
C GLU A 33 -6.75 -3.09 16.77
N LYS A 34 -7.91 -3.26 16.12
CA LYS A 34 -8.80 -2.13 15.77
C LYS A 34 -9.40 -1.45 17.00
N ASP A 35 -9.78 -2.24 18.00
CA ASP A 35 -10.53 -1.77 19.17
C ASP A 35 -9.62 -1.34 20.33
N ASN A 36 -8.31 -1.61 20.22
CA ASN A 36 -7.31 -1.19 21.20
C ASN A 36 -6.26 -0.30 20.52
N PRO A 37 -6.30 1.03 20.75
CA PRO A 37 -5.34 1.96 20.16
C PRO A 37 -3.90 1.52 20.39
N GLU A 38 -3.05 1.77 19.38
CA GLU A 38 -1.60 1.57 19.46
C GLU A 38 -1.16 0.15 19.87
N THR A 39 -1.97 -0.86 19.53
CA THR A 39 -1.71 -2.25 19.89
C THR A 39 -1.32 -3.07 18.67
N PRO A 40 -0.05 -3.50 18.53
CA PRO A 40 0.40 -4.32 17.41
C PRO A 40 0.00 -5.79 17.58
N ARG A 41 -0.28 -6.47 16.47
CA ARG A 41 -0.45 -7.93 16.42
C ARG A 41 0.90 -8.60 16.19
N LEU A 42 1.66 -8.81 17.27
CA LEU A 42 3.04 -9.29 17.18
C LEU A 42 3.15 -10.71 16.62
N ASP A 43 2.22 -11.60 16.98
CA ASP A 43 2.10 -12.96 16.44
C ASP A 43 1.84 -12.96 14.93
N VAL A 44 0.95 -12.08 14.47
CA VAL A 44 0.66 -11.90 13.04
C VAL A 44 1.87 -11.34 12.32
N LEU A 45 2.53 -10.31 12.87
CA LEU A 45 3.75 -9.74 12.30
C LEU A 45 4.88 -10.78 12.20
N GLU A 46 5.11 -11.57 13.24
CA GLU A 46 6.13 -12.62 13.23
C GLU A 46 5.86 -13.64 12.12
N ARG A 47 4.61 -14.12 11.99
CA ARG A 47 4.24 -15.04 10.90
C ARG A 47 4.44 -14.40 9.53
N LEU A 48 3.97 -13.17 9.33
CA LEU A 48 4.06 -12.47 8.05
C LEU A 48 5.52 -12.22 7.64
N THR A 49 6.38 -11.81 8.56
CA THR A 49 7.81 -11.61 8.26
C THR A 49 8.51 -12.92 7.89
N ARG A 50 8.17 -14.04 8.54
CA ARG A 50 8.63 -15.39 8.14
C ARG A 50 8.12 -15.79 6.75
N GLU A 51 6.88 -15.47 6.40
CA GLU A 51 6.34 -15.68 5.04
C GLU A 51 7.10 -14.86 3.99
N ILE A 52 7.36 -13.58 4.27
CA ILE A 52 8.13 -12.70 3.38
C ILE A 52 9.57 -13.21 3.20
N ALA A 53 10.22 -13.64 4.28
CA ALA A 53 11.57 -14.21 4.23
C ALA A 53 11.62 -15.49 3.38
N ARG A 54 10.64 -16.39 3.56
CA ARG A 54 10.50 -17.59 2.71
C ARG A 54 10.27 -17.23 1.25
N ALA A 55 9.41 -16.26 0.95
CA ALA A 55 9.13 -15.84 -0.42
C ALA A 55 10.37 -15.26 -1.11
N ARG A 56 11.15 -14.42 -0.41
CA ARG A 56 12.41 -13.88 -0.92
C ARG A 56 13.45 -14.96 -1.18
N LYS A 57 13.55 -15.98 -0.31
CA LYS A 57 14.42 -17.15 -0.52
C LYS A 57 13.96 -17.97 -1.73
N ALA A 58 12.67 -18.17 -1.91
CA ALA A 58 12.10 -18.94 -3.03
C ALA A 58 12.25 -18.21 -4.38
N ARG A 59 12.29 -16.87 -4.38
CA ARG A 59 12.38 -16.04 -5.59
C ARG A 59 13.47 -14.97 -5.42
N PRO A 60 14.77 -15.34 -5.35
CA PRO A 60 15.86 -14.44 -4.98
C PRO A 60 16.14 -13.34 -6.00
N ARG A 61 15.70 -13.54 -7.25
CA ARG A 61 15.81 -12.53 -8.31
C ARG A 61 14.67 -11.51 -8.30
N ARG A 62 13.65 -11.62 -7.44
CA ARG A 62 12.57 -10.62 -7.37
C ARG A 62 12.92 -9.55 -6.35
N GLN A 63 12.67 -8.30 -6.71
CA GLN A 63 12.77 -7.17 -5.79
C GLN A 63 11.44 -6.94 -5.09
N LEU A 64 11.50 -6.42 -3.86
CA LEU A 64 10.33 -6.20 -3.03
C LEU A 64 10.45 -4.82 -2.36
N VAL A 65 9.41 -4.01 -2.49
CA VAL A 65 9.14 -2.88 -1.58
C VAL A 65 8.04 -3.32 -0.62
N LEU A 66 8.27 -3.11 0.66
CA LEU A 66 7.29 -3.37 1.70
C LEU A 66 6.67 -2.06 2.18
N GLY A 67 5.37 -2.07 2.34
CA GLY A 67 4.59 -0.97 2.89
C GLY A 67 3.68 -1.47 4.00
N HIS A 68 3.31 -0.60 4.94
CA HIS A 68 2.21 -0.92 5.85
C HIS A 68 1.26 0.26 6.10
N GLY A 69 0.00 -0.06 6.40
CA GLY A 69 -0.96 0.92 6.90
C GLY A 69 -0.63 1.35 8.34
N SER A 70 -1.14 2.50 8.75
CA SER A 70 -0.87 3.07 10.08
C SER A 70 -1.68 2.43 11.22
N GLY A 71 -2.66 1.57 10.90
CA GLY A 71 -3.40 0.77 11.88
C GLY A 71 -4.07 1.61 12.98
N SER A 72 -4.24 1.03 14.15
CA SER A 72 -4.77 1.71 15.34
C SER A 72 -3.83 2.75 15.95
N PHE A 73 -2.63 2.94 15.37
CA PHE A 73 -1.73 4.04 15.73
C PHE A 73 -2.14 5.32 15.00
N GLY A 74 -1.97 5.34 13.68
CA GLY A 74 -2.20 6.56 12.90
C GLY A 74 -3.68 6.88 12.68
N HIS A 75 -4.57 5.88 12.52
CA HIS A 75 -5.99 6.17 12.25
C HIS A 75 -6.68 6.88 13.42
N VAL A 76 -6.41 6.46 14.65
CA VAL A 76 -7.02 7.05 15.85
C VAL A 76 -6.58 8.51 15.99
N SER A 77 -5.28 8.77 15.82
CA SER A 77 -4.73 10.13 15.87
C SER A 77 -5.27 11.01 14.73
N ALA A 78 -5.20 10.51 13.50
CA ALA A 78 -5.68 11.20 12.31
C ALA A 78 -7.16 11.59 12.38
N GLN A 79 -8.00 10.69 12.90
CA GLN A 79 -9.43 10.93 13.07
C GLN A 79 -9.69 11.99 14.14
N ARG A 80 -8.98 11.91 15.28
CA ARG A 80 -9.09 12.89 16.37
C ARG A 80 -8.74 14.30 15.92
N HIS A 81 -7.73 14.43 15.06
CA HIS A 81 -7.20 15.72 14.61
C HIS A 81 -7.71 16.17 13.23
N GLY A 82 -8.54 15.38 12.55
CA GLY A 82 -9.01 15.70 11.20
C GLY A 82 -7.89 15.82 10.16
N THR A 83 -6.72 15.20 10.37
CA THR A 83 -5.52 15.51 9.56
C THR A 83 -5.71 15.24 8.06
N ARG A 84 -6.55 14.27 7.68
CA ARG A 84 -6.83 13.96 6.26
C ARG A 84 -7.65 15.04 5.54
N ILE A 85 -8.47 15.81 6.26
CA ILE A 85 -9.31 16.87 5.66
C ILE A 85 -8.53 18.17 5.44
N GLY A 86 -7.46 18.39 6.20
CA GLY A 86 -6.55 19.53 6.05
C GLY A 86 -5.91 19.94 7.36
N VAL A 87 -4.87 20.78 7.29
CA VAL A 87 -4.08 21.27 8.42
C VAL A 87 -3.80 22.75 8.23
N ASN A 88 -4.52 23.61 8.95
CA ASN A 88 -4.49 25.06 8.72
C ASN A 88 -4.30 25.89 10.00
N SER A 89 -4.52 25.31 11.17
CA SER A 89 -4.33 25.96 12.47
C SER A 89 -3.08 25.47 13.19
N LYS A 90 -2.62 26.21 14.21
CA LYS A 90 -1.53 25.75 15.10
C LYS A 90 -1.85 24.40 15.78
N ASN A 91 -3.11 24.20 16.15
CA ASN A 91 -3.56 22.95 16.77
C ASN A 91 -3.57 21.80 15.76
N ASP A 92 -3.93 22.07 14.50
CA ASP A 92 -3.90 21.07 13.44
C ASP A 92 -2.46 20.63 13.18
N TRP A 93 -1.50 21.57 13.16
CA TRP A 93 -0.08 21.27 12.98
C TRP A 93 0.49 20.41 14.11
N TYR A 94 0.02 20.63 15.34
CA TYR A 94 0.33 19.72 16.44
C TYR A 94 -0.26 18.32 16.17
N GLY A 95 -1.53 18.22 15.77
CA GLY A 95 -2.17 16.95 15.41
C GLY A 95 -1.51 16.22 14.24
N PHE A 96 -1.01 16.96 13.25
CA PHE A 96 -0.19 16.45 12.14
C PHE A 96 1.09 15.80 12.67
N ALA A 97 1.83 16.49 13.55
CA ALA A 97 3.05 15.95 14.14
C ALA A 97 2.78 14.70 15.02
N VAL A 98 1.71 14.71 15.83
CA VAL A 98 1.30 13.56 16.65
C VAL A 98 0.89 12.36 15.77
N THR A 99 0.20 12.61 14.66
CA THR A 99 -0.17 11.56 13.69
C THR A 99 1.07 10.94 13.03
N ALA A 100 2.06 11.76 12.66
CA ALA A 100 3.34 11.31 12.10
C ALA A 100 4.10 10.43 13.11
N ASP A 101 4.22 10.88 14.36
CA ASP A 101 4.87 10.10 15.43
C ASP A 101 4.19 8.74 15.63
N ALA A 102 2.87 8.70 15.72
CA ALA A 102 2.14 7.45 15.91
C ALA A 102 2.39 6.46 14.76
N ALA A 103 2.38 6.93 13.50
CA ALA A 103 2.72 6.09 12.35
C ALA A 103 4.18 5.60 12.40
N ALA A 104 5.12 6.46 12.79
CA ALA A 104 6.53 6.12 12.91
C ALA A 104 6.80 5.08 14.01
N ARG A 105 6.08 5.13 15.14
CA ARG A 105 6.17 4.13 16.21
C ARG A 105 5.75 2.74 15.74
N LEU A 106 4.64 2.63 15.01
CA LEU A 106 4.26 1.36 14.38
C LEU A 106 5.33 0.90 13.38
N ASN A 107 5.83 1.80 12.54
CA ASN A 107 6.88 1.47 11.59
C ASN A 107 8.14 0.93 12.27
N ARG A 108 8.52 1.46 13.44
CA ARG A 108 9.68 0.95 14.18
C ARG A 108 9.47 -0.48 14.68
N ILE A 109 8.25 -0.84 15.10
CA ILE A 109 7.89 -2.22 15.48
C ILE A 109 7.98 -3.16 14.27
N VAL A 110 7.42 -2.75 13.13
CA VAL A 110 7.47 -3.54 11.89
C VAL A 110 8.90 -3.74 11.40
N ALA A 111 9.72 -2.68 11.41
CA ALA A 111 11.13 -2.74 11.04
C ALA A 111 11.92 -3.70 11.94
N ALA A 112 11.68 -3.68 13.26
CA ALA A 112 12.32 -4.58 14.20
C ALA A 112 11.97 -6.05 13.93
N GLN A 113 10.69 -6.35 13.66
CA GLN A 113 10.24 -7.70 13.31
C GLN A 113 10.87 -8.22 12.01
N LEU A 114 11.02 -7.36 11.00
CA LEU A 114 11.68 -7.73 9.75
C LEU A 114 13.17 -8.05 9.96
N LEU A 115 13.88 -7.21 10.72
CA LEU A 115 15.29 -7.42 11.04
C LEU A 115 15.49 -8.71 11.87
N GLN A 116 14.58 -9.02 12.79
CA GLN A 116 14.58 -10.28 13.54
C GLN A 116 14.37 -11.51 12.65
N ALA A 117 13.75 -11.35 11.49
CA ALA A 117 13.58 -12.39 10.47
C ALA A 117 14.70 -12.41 9.42
N ASP A 118 15.85 -11.79 9.70
CA ASP A 118 17.01 -11.64 8.82
C ASP A 118 16.68 -10.96 7.47
N LEU A 119 15.66 -10.10 7.45
CA LEU A 119 15.35 -9.27 6.29
C LEU A 119 16.09 -7.93 6.43
N PRO A 120 16.89 -7.49 5.44
CA PRO A 120 17.62 -6.22 5.49
C PRO A 120 16.67 -5.04 5.24
N ALA A 121 15.67 -4.90 6.11
CA ALA A 121 14.64 -3.88 6.03
C ALA A 121 15.23 -2.50 6.37
N TRP A 122 15.04 -1.55 5.47
CA TRP A 122 15.46 -0.17 5.67
C TRP A 122 14.27 0.76 5.51
N THR A 123 13.95 1.51 6.56
CA THR A 123 12.84 2.46 6.55
C THR A 123 13.16 3.68 5.71
N VAL A 124 12.26 4.02 4.79
CA VAL A 124 12.20 5.31 4.13
C VAL A 124 10.96 6.03 4.67
N GLN A 125 11.16 7.02 5.54
CA GLN A 125 10.06 7.77 6.14
C GLN A 125 9.40 8.68 5.10
N PRO A 126 8.15 8.41 4.68
CA PRO A 126 7.58 9.10 3.52
C PRO A 126 7.35 10.60 3.75
N SER A 127 6.94 11.04 4.95
CA SER A 127 6.73 12.46 5.28
C SER A 127 7.94 13.36 5.01
N ALA A 128 9.16 12.80 5.00
CA ALA A 128 10.37 13.56 4.66
C ALA A 128 10.41 13.98 3.18
N ALA A 129 9.82 13.18 2.28
CA ALA A 129 9.88 13.37 0.83
C ALA A 129 8.53 13.72 0.20
N LEU A 130 7.41 13.31 0.82
CA LEU A 130 6.08 13.44 0.22
C LEU A 130 5.66 14.90 0.05
N ARG A 131 5.08 15.19 -1.11
CA ARG A 131 4.35 16.42 -1.39
C ARG A 131 3.00 16.07 -1.97
N CYS A 132 1.97 16.75 -1.50
CA CYS A 132 0.61 16.62 -1.98
C CYS A 132 0.08 17.92 -2.58
N LYS A 133 -0.90 17.79 -3.47
CA LYS A 133 -1.73 18.89 -3.95
C LYS A 133 -3.19 18.46 -3.84
N ASP A 134 -3.92 19.11 -2.95
CA ASP A 134 -5.33 18.84 -2.67
C ASP A 134 -5.61 17.35 -2.39
N GLY A 135 -4.81 16.76 -1.50
CA GLY A 135 -4.94 15.38 -1.06
C GLY A 135 -4.34 14.34 -1.99
N ARG A 136 -3.78 14.72 -3.15
CA ARG A 136 -3.12 13.80 -4.09
C ARG A 136 -1.62 13.89 -3.96
N VAL A 137 -0.93 12.75 -3.87
CA VAL A 137 0.53 12.69 -3.88
C VAL A 137 1.04 13.11 -5.27
N VAL A 138 1.97 14.07 -5.31
CA VAL A 138 2.59 14.58 -6.54
C VAL A 138 4.09 14.38 -6.60
N SER A 139 4.72 14.03 -5.47
CA SER A 139 6.13 13.69 -5.37
C SER A 139 6.35 12.84 -4.12
N GLY A 140 7.28 11.88 -4.20
CA GLY A 140 7.52 10.90 -3.15
C GLY A 140 8.91 10.28 -3.21
N PRO A 141 9.13 9.16 -2.50
CA PRO A 141 10.46 8.61 -2.22
C PRO A 141 11.01 7.68 -3.32
N ALA A 142 10.47 7.70 -4.53
CA ALA A 142 10.78 6.71 -5.58
C ALA A 142 12.29 6.56 -5.84
N GLU A 143 13.03 7.66 -5.96
CA GLU A 143 14.48 7.61 -6.19
C GLU A 143 15.23 6.93 -5.03
N THR A 144 14.92 7.30 -3.79
CA THR A 144 15.51 6.70 -2.59
C THR A 144 15.21 5.20 -2.51
N VAL A 145 13.97 4.81 -2.82
CA VAL A 145 13.56 3.40 -2.87
C VAL A 145 14.35 2.64 -3.93
N ARG A 146 14.51 3.20 -5.13
CA ARG A 146 15.31 2.59 -6.21
C ARG A 146 16.74 2.31 -5.78
N LEU A 147 17.41 3.32 -5.23
CA LEU A 147 18.80 3.20 -4.80
C LEU A 147 18.96 2.13 -3.70
N ALA A 148 18.00 2.03 -2.78
CA ALA A 148 17.98 0.97 -1.78
C ALA A 148 17.82 -0.43 -2.40
N LEU A 149 16.92 -0.59 -3.37
CA LEU A 149 16.74 -1.84 -4.11
C LEU A 149 18.01 -2.27 -4.86
N GLU A 150 18.74 -1.33 -5.47
CA GLU A 150 20.03 -1.58 -6.12
C GLU A 150 21.14 -2.05 -5.18
N ARG A 151 20.98 -1.80 -3.86
CA ARG A 151 21.91 -2.27 -2.82
C ARG A 151 21.41 -3.55 -2.12
N GLY A 152 20.33 -4.17 -2.62
CA GLY A 152 19.78 -5.40 -2.07
C GLY A 152 18.99 -5.23 -0.77
N LEU A 153 18.72 -4.00 -0.36
CA LEU A 153 17.88 -3.71 0.82
C LEU A 153 16.41 -4.10 0.54
N LEU A 154 15.63 -4.21 1.61
CA LEU A 154 14.17 -4.26 1.57
C LEU A 154 13.63 -2.88 2.00
N PRO A 155 13.32 -1.97 1.06
CA PRO A 155 12.74 -0.68 1.42
C PRO A 155 11.41 -0.88 2.13
N LEU A 156 11.26 -0.24 3.29
CA LEU A 156 10.05 -0.23 4.10
C LEU A 156 9.47 1.19 4.13
N ILE A 157 8.24 1.34 3.68
CA ILE A 157 7.47 2.60 3.76
C ILE A 157 6.17 2.39 4.55
N HIS A 158 5.45 3.47 4.84
CA HIS A 158 4.16 3.40 5.51
C HIS A 158 3.24 4.56 5.13
N GLY A 159 1.94 4.41 5.39
CA GLY A 159 1.03 5.55 5.28
C GLY A 159 1.43 6.60 6.31
N ASP A 160 1.63 7.83 5.86
CA ASP A 160 2.24 8.90 6.65
C ASP A 160 1.61 10.25 6.30
N VAL A 161 1.88 11.27 7.10
CA VAL A 161 1.46 12.63 6.82
C VAL A 161 2.27 13.24 5.68
N ALA A 162 1.71 14.24 5.00
CA ALA A 162 2.37 14.92 3.89
C ALA A 162 2.02 16.41 3.88
N LEU A 163 2.98 17.26 3.50
CA LEU A 163 2.71 18.67 3.23
C LEU A 163 1.89 18.80 1.95
N ASP A 164 0.85 19.64 1.98
CA ASP A 164 -0.11 19.82 0.91
C ASP A 164 -0.22 21.29 0.49
N SER A 165 -0.08 21.58 -0.80
CA SER A 165 -0.09 22.96 -1.30
C SER A 165 -1.46 23.65 -1.24
N VAL A 166 -2.55 22.91 -1.03
CA VAL A 166 -3.94 23.44 -0.98
C VAL A 166 -4.53 23.27 0.42
N ARG A 167 -4.27 22.14 1.07
CA ARG A 167 -4.82 21.79 2.40
C ARG A 167 -3.89 22.14 3.56
N GLY A 168 -2.71 22.68 3.28
CA GLY A 168 -1.61 22.86 4.23
C GLY A 168 -0.88 21.54 4.53
N GLY A 169 -1.60 20.58 5.08
CA GLY A 169 -1.14 19.22 5.33
C GLY A 169 -2.26 18.20 5.11
N THR A 170 -1.89 16.96 4.86
CA THR A 170 -2.82 15.84 4.70
C THR A 170 -2.15 14.54 5.12
N ILE A 171 -2.82 13.41 4.89
CA ILE A 171 -2.26 12.06 5.00
C ILE A 171 -2.14 11.48 3.60
N ALA A 172 -1.09 10.72 3.33
CA ALA A 172 -0.97 9.84 2.18
C ALA A 172 -1.04 8.38 2.65
N SER A 173 -1.97 7.60 2.10
CA SER A 173 -2.02 6.16 2.36
C SER A 173 -0.85 5.45 1.69
N THR A 174 -0.47 4.27 2.16
CA THR A 174 0.56 3.46 1.50
C THR A 174 0.23 3.17 0.05
N GLU A 175 -1.05 2.92 -0.26
CA GLU A 175 -1.50 2.67 -1.63
C GLU A 175 -1.30 3.91 -2.52
N GLU A 176 -1.63 5.11 -2.02
CA GLU A 176 -1.37 6.37 -2.74
C GLU A 176 0.12 6.60 -3.00
N ILE A 177 0.97 6.24 -2.03
CA ILE A 177 2.43 6.32 -2.21
C ILE A 177 2.90 5.28 -3.24
N PHE A 178 2.35 4.06 -3.21
CA PHE A 178 2.64 3.04 -4.23
C PHE A 178 2.18 3.46 -5.62
N GLU A 179 1.02 4.11 -5.77
CA GLU A 179 0.51 4.62 -7.05
C GLU A 179 1.44 5.69 -7.64
N GLU A 180 1.91 6.65 -6.82
CA GLU A 180 2.88 7.65 -7.28
C GLU A 180 4.21 6.99 -7.68
N MET A 181 4.75 6.11 -6.83
CA MET A 181 6.02 5.43 -7.10
C MET A 181 5.95 4.54 -8.35
N ALA A 182 4.80 3.92 -8.64
CA ALA A 182 4.65 2.99 -9.76
C ALA A 182 4.91 3.64 -11.13
N ALA A 183 4.77 4.96 -11.24
CA ALA A 183 5.09 5.69 -12.47
C ALA A 183 6.61 5.72 -12.76
N GLN A 184 7.43 5.74 -11.71
CA GLN A 184 8.90 5.84 -11.80
C GLN A 184 9.59 4.48 -11.60
N LEU A 185 8.95 3.61 -10.83
CA LEU A 185 9.37 2.27 -10.46
C LEU A 185 8.20 1.31 -10.70
N PRO A 186 7.96 0.89 -11.95
CA PRO A 186 6.79 0.09 -12.28
C PRO A 186 6.92 -1.32 -11.66
N PRO A 187 6.01 -1.71 -10.74
CA PRO A 187 5.97 -3.08 -10.27
C PRO A 187 5.26 -3.97 -11.31
N VAL A 188 5.63 -5.25 -11.35
CA VAL A 188 4.82 -6.26 -12.05
C VAL A 188 3.62 -6.69 -11.20
N ARG A 189 3.70 -6.47 -9.88
CA ARG A 189 2.66 -6.85 -8.94
C ARG A 189 2.56 -5.93 -7.74
N ILE A 190 1.33 -5.65 -7.32
CA ILE A 190 1.03 -5.07 -6.01
C ILE A 190 0.20 -6.09 -5.22
N VAL A 191 0.60 -6.38 -3.99
CA VAL A 191 -0.14 -7.25 -3.06
C VAL A 191 -0.66 -6.38 -1.92
N LEU A 192 -1.97 -6.37 -1.72
CA LEU A 192 -2.67 -5.68 -0.66
C LEU A 192 -3.19 -6.71 0.34
N ALA A 193 -2.36 -7.07 1.33
CA ALA A 193 -2.72 -8.04 2.36
C ALA A 193 -3.54 -7.36 3.47
N GLY A 194 -4.77 -7.79 3.69
CA GLY A 194 -5.69 -7.26 4.70
C GLY A 194 -6.23 -8.34 5.65
N GLU A 195 -7.26 -8.01 6.43
CA GLU A 195 -7.97 -9.00 7.27
C GLU A 195 -8.93 -9.88 6.47
N VAL A 196 -9.56 -9.31 5.44
CA VAL A 196 -10.56 -9.98 4.61
C VAL A 196 -9.90 -10.78 3.50
N GLU A 197 -10.50 -11.91 3.12
CA GLU A 197 -9.91 -12.85 2.15
C GLU A 197 -9.69 -12.24 0.76
N GLY A 198 -10.49 -11.24 0.39
CA GLY A 198 -10.39 -10.49 -0.85
C GLY A 198 -11.54 -9.48 -0.98
N VAL A 199 -11.95 -9.21 -2.21
CA VAL A 199 -13.10 -8.36 -2.54
C VAL A 199 -14.34 -9.23 -2.69
N TYR A 200 -15.44 -8.84 -2.04
CA TYR A 200 -16.72 -9.54 -2.10
C TYR A 200 -17.75 -8.74 -2.89
N THR A 201 -18.83 -9.39 -3.33
CA THR A 201 -19.99 -8.75 -3.98
C THR A 201 -20.72 -7.76 -3.06
N SER A 202 -20.63 -7.96 -1.74
CA SER A 202 -21.23 -7.16 -0.66
C SER A 202 -20.43 -7.38 0.64
N ASP A 203 -20.70 -6.66 1.74
CA ASP A 203 -19.99 -6.87 3.01
C ASP A 203 -20.30 -8.27 3.57
N PRO A 204 -19.32 -9.21 3.60
CA PRO A 204 -19.56 -10.58 4.06
C PRO A 204 -19.85 -10.68 5.56
N ARG A 205 -19.67 -9.59 6.32
CA ARG A 205 -20.03 -9.52 7.75
C ARG A 205 -21.51 -9.21 7.96
N LYS A 206 -22.18 -8.65 6.95
CA LYS A 206 -23.59 -8.22 7.01
C LYS A 206 -24.48 -9.06 6.09
N ASP A 207 -23.95 -9.48 4.95
CA ASP A 207 -24.65 -10.23 3.93
C ASP A 207 -24.10 -11.66 3.82
N PRO A 208 -24.85 -12.68 4.26
CA PRO A 208 -24.42 -14.07 4.18
C PRO A 208 -24.37 -14.61 2.75
N THR A 209 -24.93 -13.89 1.77
CA THR A 209 -24.87 -14.25 0.34
C THR A 209 -23.67 -13.65 -0.38
N ALA A 210 -22.86 -12.85 0.32
CA ALA A 210 -21.66 -12.23 -0.23
C ALA A 210 -20.69 -13.29 -0.77
N ALA A 211 -20.38 -13.21 -2.05
CA ALA A 211 -19.46 -14.11 -2.72
C ALA A 211 -18.10 -13.44 -2.95
N LEU A 212 -17.02 -14.18 -2.75
CA LEU A 212 -15.66 -13.71 -3.06
C LEU A 212 -15.50 -13.58 -4.58
N LEU A 213 -15.10 -12.39 -5.03
CA LEU A 213 -14.74 -12.14 -6.41
C LEU A 213 -13.30 -12.62 -6.63
N ARG A 214 -13.11 -13.69 -7.40
CA ARG A 214 -11.76 -14.20 -7.70
C ARG A 214 -10.98 -13.30 -8.65
N GLU A 215 -11.69 -12.59 -9.53
CA GLU A 215 -11.10 -11.76 -10.57
C GLU A 215 -11.92 -10.50 -10.83
N ILE A 216 -11.24 -9.36 -10.98
CA ILE A 216 -11.84 -8.08 -11.36
C ILE A 216 -11.01 -7.46 -12.48
N THR A 217 -11.66 -6.99 -13.53
CA THR A 217 -11.06 -6.24 -14.61
C THR A 217 -11.76 -4.90 -14.78
N PRO A 218 -11.16 -3.92 -15.48
CA PRO A 218 -11.85 -2.71 -15.90
C PRO A 218 -13.23 -2.92 -16.50
N SER A 219 -13.41 -3.99 -17.29
CA SER A 219 -14.68 -4.31 -17.95
C SER A 219 -15.66 -4.99 -17.00
N SER A 220 -15.23 -5.95 -16.19
CA SER A 220 -16.13 -6.63 -15.24
C SER A 220 -16.60 -5.68 -14.13
N PHE A 221 -15.76 -4.73 -13.71
CA PHE A 221 -16.14 -3.76 -12.68
C PHE A 221 -17.23 -2.79 -13.15
N SER A 222 -17.17 -2.31 -14.40
CA SER A 222 -18.25 -1.48 -14.95
C SER A 222 -19.58 -2.23 -14.96
N SER A 223 -19.56 -3.52 -15.27
CA SER A 223 -20.77 -4.36 -15.24
C SER A 223 -21.25 -4.61 -13.81
N LEU A 224 -20.34 -4.83 -12.85
CA LEU A 224 -20.66 -5.00 -11.43
C LEU A 224 -21.32 -3.74 -10.84
N GLN A 225 -20.79 -2.54 -11.12
CA GLN A 225 -21.40 -1.29 -10.67
C GLN A 225 -22.80 -1.09 -11.26
N ALA A 226 -23.00 -1.42 -12.54
CA ALA A 226 -24.30 -1.32 -13.20
C ALA A 226 -25.31 -2.34 -12.64
N ALA A 227 -24.87 -3.57 -12.34
CA ALA A 227 -25.74 -4.65 -11.86
C ALA A 227 -26.11 -4.54 -10.38
N LEU A 228 -25.22 -4.00 -9.54
CA LEU A 228 -25.44 -3.89 -8.09
C LEU A 228 -26.25 -2.63 -7.71
N GLY A 229 -26.54 -1.74 -8.66
CA GLY A 229 -27.13 -0.45 -8.38
C GLY A 229 -26.21 0.44 -7.54
N ALA A 230 -26.37 1.76 -7.65
CA ALA A 230 -25.54 2.73 -6.93
C ALA A 230 -25.61 2.59 -5.39
N SER A 231 -26.50 1.74 -4.86
CA SER A 231 -26.72 1.53 -3.42
C SER A 231 -26.05 0.29 -2.83
N HIS A 232 -25.75 -0.78 -3.61
CA HIS A 232 -25.10 -2.00 -3.08
C HIS A 232 -23.67 -2.21 -3.55
N ALA A 233 -23.23 -1.57 -4.64
CA ALA A 233 -21.80 -1.54 -4.99
C ALA A 233 -20.93 -0.75 -3.98
N THR A 234 -21.57 -0.05 -3.03
CA THR A 234 -20.97 0.95 -2.14
C THR A 234 -20.80 0.52 -0.69
N ASP A 235 -21.22 -0.68 -0.25
CA ASP A 235 -20.94 -1.16 1.11
C ASP A 235 -19.79 -2.17 1.17
N VAL A 236 -18.74 -1.87 0.41
CA VAL A 236 -17.38 -2.23 0.80
C VAL A 236 -16.92 -1.06 1.66
N THR A 237 -16.74 -1.25 2.98
CA THR A 237 -16.30 -0.19 3.93
C THR A 237 -15.44 0.82 3.19
N GLY A 238 -15.77 2.12 3.16
CA GLY A 238 -15.31 3.04 2.08
C GLY A 238 -13.83 2.98 1.68
N GLY A 239 -12.95 2.47 2.55
CA GLY A 239 -11.59 2.08 2.21
C GLY A 239 -11.38 0.87 1.27
N MET A 240 -12.33 -0.02 1.00
CA MET A 240 -12.16 -1.13 0.04
C MET A 240 -12.63 -0.74 -1.37
N ALA A 241 -13.75 -0.01 -1.49
CA ALA A 241 -14.17 0.58 -2.76
C ALA A 241 -13.05 1.46 -3.35
N ALA A 242 -12.50 2.38 -2.53
CA ALA A 242 -11.38 3.22 -2.93
C ALA A 242 -10.14 2.41 -3.35
N LYS A 243 -9.83 1.30 -2.67
CA LYS A 243 -8.72 0.39 -3.04
C LYS A 243 -8.95 -0.28 -4.39
N VAL A 244 -10.15 -0.78 -4.64
CA VAL A 244 -10.50 -1.44 -5.92
C VAL A 244 -10.44 -0.42 -7.05
N GLU A 245 -11.04 0.76 -6.88
CA GLU A 245 -10.98 1.83 -7.88
C GLU A 245 -9.55 2.27 -8.18
N GLN A 246 -8.72 2.42 -7.14
CA GLN A 246 -7.30 2.72 -7.29
C GLN A 246 -6.57 1.62 -8.05
N SER A 247 -6.77 0.36 -7.67
CA SER A 247 -6.19 -0.78 -8.36
C SER A 247 -6.58 -0.81 -9.83
N LEU A 248 -7.85 -0.54 -10.15
CA LEU A 248 -8.35 -0.45 -11.51
C LEU A 248 -7.73 0.69 -12.32
N ARG A 249 -7.51 1.86 -11.70
CA ARG A 249 -6.75 2.94 -12.36
C ARG A 249 -5.31 2.52 -12.66
N MET A 250 -4.65 1.87 -11.71
CA MET A 250 -3.26 1.44 -11.86
C MET A 250 -3.10 0.38 -12.95
N VAL A 251 -3.95 -0.66 -12.99
CA VAL A 251 -3.86 -1.70 -14.04
C VAL A 251 -4.24 -1.17 -15.42
N ARG A 252 -5.09 -0.12 -15.50
CA ARG A 252 -5.32 0.59 -16.77
C ARG A 252 -4.09 1.36 -17.23
N ALA A 253 -3.39 2.02 -16.31
CA ALA A 253 -2.18 2.78 -16.62
C ALA A 253 -0.97 1.88 -16.91
N LEU A 254 -0.92 0.69 -16.29
CA LEU A 254 0.13 -0.31 -16.42
C LEU A 254 -0.50 -1.66 -16.78
N PRO A 255 -0.77 -1.96 -18.07
CA PRO A 255 -1.49 -3.18 -18.46
C PRO A 255 -0.84 -4.50 -18.03
N GLY A 256 0.48 -4.51 -17.78
CA GLY A 256 1.22 -5.66 -17.26
C GLY A 256 1.24 -5.76 -15.72
N LEU A 257 0.60 -4.82 -15.02
CA LEU A 257 0.47 -4.84 -13.57
C LEU A 257 -0.68 -5.77 -13.15
N GLU A 258 -0.40 -6.57 -12.15
CA GLU A 258 -1.41 -7.32 -11.39
C GLU A 258 -1.54 -6.75 -9.98
N VAL A 259 -2.76 -6.64 -9.47
CA VAL A 259 -3.00 -6.33 -8.06
C VAL A 259 -3.71 -7.50 -7.40
N ILE A 260 -3.17 -8.01 -6.29
CA ILE A 260 -3.77 -9.07 -5.49
C ILE A 260 -4.29 -8.46 -4.20
N VAL A 261 -5.58 -8.62 -3.90
CA VAL A 261 -6.17 -8.32 -2.59
C VAL A 261 -6.39 -9.65 -1.87
N CYS A 262 -5.71 -9.87 -0.74
CA CYS A 262 -5.78 -11.16 -0.06
C CYS A 262 -5.87 -11.04 1.47
N GLY A 263 -6.40 -12.09 2.11
CA GLY A 263 -6.47 -12.22 3.56
C GLY A 263 -5.11 -12.60 4.16
N GLY A 264 -4.39 -11.62 4.69
CA GLY A 264 -3.10 -11.83 5.36
C GLY A 264 -3.20 -12.57 6.69
N LEU A 265 -4.40 -12.75 7.26
CA LEU A 265 -4.64 -13.60 8.43
C LEU A 265 -4.54 -15.10 8.09
N LEU A 266 -4.82 -15.48 6.84
CA LEU A 266 -4.70 -16.86 6.37
C LEU A 266 -3.21 -17.22 6.24
N PRO A 267 -2.70 -18.22 6.98
CA PRO A 267 -1.30 -18.62 6.89
C PRO A 267 -0.92 -19.03 5.45
N GLY A 268 0.19 -18.51 4.96
CA GLY A 268 0.72 -18.81 3.62
C GLY A 268 0.13 -17.97 2.49
N ALA A 269 -0.93 -17.18 2.73
CA ALA A 269 -1.51 -16.33 1.69
C ALA A 269 -0.53 -15.26 1.19
N VAL A 270 0.25 -14.63 2.09
CA VAL A 270 1.26 -13.64 1.68
C VAL A 270 2.41 -14.32 0.94
N PHE A 271 2.87 -15.48 1.42
CA PHE A 271 3.85 -16.28 0.70
C PHE A 271 3.39 -16.63 -0.73
N SER A 272 2.15 -17.12 -0.89
CA SER A 272 1.57 -17.47 -2.19
C SER A 272 1.51 -16.24 -3.11
N ALA A 273 0.94 -15.14 -2.62
CA ALA A 273 0.81 -13.89 -3.38
C ALA A 273 2.14 -13.31 -3.88
N LEU A 274 3.26 -13.58 -3.18
CA LEU A 274 4.60 -13.13 -3.58
C LEU A 274 5.33 -14.09 -4.54
N THR A 275 4.89 -15.34 -4.64
CA THR A 275 5.65 -16.42 -5.32
C THR A 275 4.98 -16.95 -6.58
N ASP A 276 3.67 -17.21 -6.57
CA ASP A 276 2.94 -17.85 -7.68
C ASP A 276 1.62 -17.12 -8.00
N LEU A 277 1.19 -17.21 -9.26
CA LEU A 277 -0.09 -16.72 -9.79
C LEU A 277 -0.96 -17.83 -10.37
N SER A 278 -0.47 -19.07 -10.40
CA SER A 278 -1.26 -20.20 -10.88
C SER A 278 -2.61 -20.25 -10.13
N ASP A 279 -2.57 -19.97 -8.83
CA ASP A 279 -3.74 -19.79 -7.98
C ASP A 279 -3.51 -18.62 -6.98
N PRO A 280 -3.81 -17.36 -7.36
CA PRO A 280 -3.58 -16.22 -6.48
C PRO A 280 -4.58 -16.26 -5.31
N PRO A 281 -4.14 -15.98 -4.08
CA PRO A 281 -5.05 -15.91 -2.94
C PRO A 281 -5.96 -14.69 -3.05
N GLY A 282 -7.24 -14.82 -2.69
CA GLY A 282 -8.20 -13.72 -2.66
C GLY A 282 -8.69 -13.26 -4.04
N THR A 283 -8.49 -11.99 -4.36
CA THR A 283 -8.97 -11.36 -5.60
C THR A 283 -7.81 -10.86 -6.43
N LEU A 284 -7.76 -11.27 -7.70
CA LEU A 284 -6.86 -10.71 -8.70
C LEU A 284 -7.52 -9.55 -9.46
N ILE A 285 -6.86 -8.42 -9.54
CA ILE A 285 -7.27 -7.26 -10.34
C ILE A 285 -6.23 -7.04 -11.45
N HIS A 286 -6.66 -7.01 -12.71
CA HIS A 286 -5.78 -6.86 -13.88
C HIS A 286 -6.50 -6.24 -15.08
N ALA A 287 -5.77 -5.87 -16.13
CA ALA A 287 -6.31 -5.16 -17.28
C ALA A 287 -7.14 -6.03 -18.26
N GLY A 288 -6.99 -7.35 -18.23
CA GLY A 288 -7.42 -8.28 -19.29
C GLY A 288 -6.22 -8.98 -19.97
N ALA A 289 -6.45 -10.08 -20.69
CA ALA A 289 -5.42 -11.04 -21.12
C ALA A 289 -4.32 -10.49 -22.08
N PRO A 290 -3.11 -11.10 -22.13
CA PRO A 290 -2.75 -12.44 -21.61
C PRO A 290 -1.66 -12.51 -20.54
N ARG A 291 -1.85 -13.50 -19.67
CA ARG A 291 -0.86 -14.11 -18.76
C ARG A 291 0.30 -14.70 -19.58
N GLY A 292 1.53 -14.34 -19.22
CA GLY A 292 2.74 -14.94 -19.76
C GLY A 292 4.00 -14.34 -19.14
N LEU A 293 4.39 -14.82 -17.96
CA LEU A 293 5.77 -14.70 -17.48
C LEU A 293 6.33 -16.12 -17.35
N SER A 294 6.93 -16.60 -18.44
CA SER A 294 7.89 -17.71 -18.42
C SER A 294 9.12 -17.33 -17.59
#